data_AF-A0A3Q9GH27-F1
#
_entry.id   AF-A0A3Q9GH27-F1
#
_cell.length_a   1.000
_cell.length_b   1.000
_cell.length_c   1.000
_cell.angle_alpha   90.00
_cell.angle_beta   90.00
_cell.angle_gamma   90.00
#
_symmetry.space_group_name_H-M   'P 1'
#
loop_
_entity.id
_entity.type
_entity.pdbx_description
1 polymer ?
#
loop_
_entity_poly.entity_id
_entity_poly.type
_entity_poly.pdbx_seq_one_letter_code
_entity_poly.pdbx_strand_id
1 'polypeptide(L)'
;MTIRHHETLMAEYHQLKEHADVIKTRMAEIKTLLAAAYPDGAEVGGHKVSIVRGRINWARVAKAYPAQDFPQLYKQELALDQKKAEALIAPAQLDEYRAEPSVSIR
;
A
#
# COMPACT_ATOMS: atom_id res chain seq x y z
N MET A 1 -1.90 2.93 49.07
CA MET A 1 -3.09 2.33 48.43
C MET A 1 -3.09 2.58 46.91
N THR A 2 -1.90 2.57 46.29
CA THR A 2 -1.65 3.19 44.96
C THR A 2 -1.32 2.17 43.87
N ILE A 3 -0.82 0.98 44.26
CA ILE A 3 -0.37 -0.07 43.33
C ILE A 3 -1.54 -0.65 42.52
N ARG A 4 -2.67 -0.94 43.18
CA ARG A 4 -3.87 -1.49 42.53
C ARG A 4 -4.51 -0.55 41.51
N HIS A 5 -4.29 0.77 41.62
CA HIS A 5 -4.85 1.74 40.68
C HIS A 5 -4.07 1.73 39.35
N HIS A 6 -2.74 1.65 39.42
CA HIS A 6 -1.91 1.56 38.21
C HIS A 6 -2.11 0.24 37.44
N GLU A 7 -2.30 -0.88 38.16
CA GLU A 7 -2.62 -2.17 37.55
C GLU A 7 -3.93 -2.13 36.78
N THR A 8 -4.98 -1.51 37.36
CA THR A 8 -6.27 -1.34 36.68
C THR A 8 -6.15 -0.44 35.45
N LEU A 9 -5.42 0.68 35.53
CA LEU A 9 -5.21 1.56 34.38
C LEU A 9 -4.42 0.90 33.25
N MET A 10 -3.41 0.09 33.58
CA MET A 10 -2.66 -0.67 32.57
C MET A 10 -3.54 -1.76 31.92
N ALA A 11 -4.39 -2.44 32.70
CA ALA A 11 -5.33 -3.41 32.16
C ALA A 11 -6.34 -2.74 31.20
N GLU A 12 -6.90 -1.59 31.58
CA GLU A 12 -7.80 -0.80 30.74
C GLU A 12 -7.10 -0.32 29.45
N TYR A 13 -5.86 0.17 29.57
CA TYR A 13 -5.05 0.55 28.42
C TYR A 13 -4.84 -0.61 27.43
N HIS A 14 -4.52 -1.81 27.92
CA HIS A 14 -4.33 -2.98 27.08
C HIS A 14 -5.63 -3.40 26.37
N GLN A 15 -6.77 -3.37 27.07
CA GLN A 15 -8.07 -3.63 26.46
C GLN A 15 -8.42 -2.62 25.37
N LEU A 16 -8.20 -1.33 25.64
CA LEU A 16 -8.43 -0.27 24.64
C LEU A 16 -7.52 -0.45 23.42
N LYS A 17 -6.27 -0.86 23.63
CA LYS A 17 -5.33 -1.15 22.56
C LYS A 17 -5.78 -2.33 21.69
N GLU A 18 -6.20 -3.43 22.31
CA GLU A 18 -6.73 -4.60 21.60
C GLU A 18 -7.97 -4.24 20.78
N HIS A 19 -8.90 -3.49 21.37
CA HIS A 19 -10.07 -2.98 20.64
C HIS A 19 -9.66 -2.08 19.48
N ALA A 20 -8.71 -1.17 19.67
CA ALA A 20 -8.21 -0.31 18.61
C ALA A 20 -7.59 -1.12 17.47
N ASP A 21 -6.85 -2.19 17.77
CA ASP A 21 -6.25 -3.04 16.75
C ASP A 21 -7.30 -3.87 15.99
N VAL A 22 -8.33 -4.37 16.66
CA VAL A 22 -9.50 -5.00 16.01
C VAL A 22 -10.22 -4.02 15.09
N ILE A 23 -10.46 -2.79 15.54
CA ILE A 23 -11.12 -1.75 14.74
C ILE A 23 -10.28 -1.41 13.51
N LYS A 24 -8.96 -1.25 13.65
CA LYS A 24 -8.05 -1.01 12.51
C LYS A 24 -8.12 -2.12 11.49
N THR A 25 -8.09 -3.38 11.93
CA THR A 25 -8.22 -4.54 11.05
C THR A 25 -9.54 -4.49 10.30
N ARG A 26 -10.65 -4.24 11.00
CA ARG A 26 -11.98 -4.14 10.36
C ARG A 26 -12.07 -3.00 9.36
N MET A 27 -11.46 -1.85 9.65
CA MET A 27 -11.38 -0.72 8.72
C MET A 27 -10.57 -1.07 7.46
N ALA A 28 -9.48 -1.82 7.61
CA ALA A 28 -8.67 -2.29 6.47
C ALA A 28 -9.48 -3.26 5.58
N GLU A 29 -10.21 -4.20 6.18
CA GLU A 29 -11.11 -5.10 5.44
C GLU A 29 -12.17 -4.31 4.65
N ILE A 30 -12.82 -3.33 5.28
CA ILE A 30 -13.82 -2.48 4.61
C ILE A 30 -13.19 -1.73 3.44
N LYS A 31 -11.98 -1.20 3.60
CA LYS A 31 -11.25 -0.55 2.52
C LYS A 31 -11.00 -1.51 1.35
N THR A 32 -10.57 -2.74 1.61
CA THR A 32 -10.38 -3.76 0.58
C THR A 32 -11.68 -4.06 -0.16
N LEU A 33 -12.79 -4.20 0.56
CA LEU A 33 -14.11 -4.42 -0.04
C LEU A 33 -14.56 -3.24 -0.91
N LEU A 34 -14.34 -2.01 -0.44
CA LEU A 34 -14.63 -0.80 -1.21
C LEU A 34 -13.74 -0.68 -2.45
N ALA A 35 -12.47 -1.05 -2.37
CA ALA A 35 -11.56 -1.07 -3.52
C ALA A 35 -12.02 -2.06 -4.60
N ALA A 36 -12.49 -3.24 -4.18
CA ALA A 36 -13.00 -4.26 -5.08
C ALA A 36 -14.34 -3.84 -5.73
N ALA A 37 -15.22 -3.18 -4.97
CA ALA A 37 -16.52 -2.72 -5.46
C ALA A 37 -16.41 -1.49 -6.38
N TYR A 38 -15.44 -0.60 -6.13
CA TYR A 38 -15.26 0.66 -6.84
C TYR A 38 -13.80 0.83 -7.30
N PRO A 39 -13.36 0.08 -8.33
CA PRO A 39 -11.96 0.08 -8.76
C PRO A 39 -11.47 1.44 -9.26
N ASP A 40 -12.37 2.27 -9.78
CA ASP A 40 -12.08 3.64 -10.24
C ASP A 40 -12.44 4.73 -9.21
N GLY A 41 -12.90 4.33 -8.01
CA GLY A 41 -13.44 5.21 -6.99
C GLY A 41 -14.92 5.54 -7.17
N ALA A 42 -15.55 6.06 -6.11
CA ALA A 42 -16.96 6.42 -6.10
C ALA A 42 -17.30 7.36 -4.93
N GLU A 43 -18.50 7.93 -4.96
CA GLU A 43 -19.11 8.57 -3.80
C GLU A 43 -20.09 7.58 -3.16
N VAL A 44 -19.90 7.30 -1.86
CA VAL A 44 -20.70 6.32 -1.11
C VAL A 44 -21.12 6.96 0.21
N GLY A 45 -22.43 7.11 0.42
CA GLY A 45 -22.97 7.67 1.67
C GLY A 45 -22.48 9.09 2.00
N GLY A 46 -22.19 9.91 0.98
CA GLY A 46 -21.64 11.26 1.15
C GLY A 46 -20.13 11.32 1.39
N HIS A 47 -19.44 10.17 1.32
CA HIS A 47 -17.98 10.10 1.40
C HIS A 47 -17.37 9.77 0.05
N LYS A 48 -16.25 10.42 -0.26
CA LYS A 48 -15.49 10.15 -1.48
C LYS A 48 -14.51 9.01 -1.23
N VAL A 49 -14.75 7.87 -1.86
CA VAL A 49 -13.83 6.72 -1.94
C VAL A 49 -12.89 6.94 -3.12
N SER A 50 -11.62 7.18 -2.82
CA SER A 50 -10.56 7.35 -3.82
C SER A 50 -9.58 6.19 -3.74
N ILE A 51 -9.36 5.52 -4.88
CA ILE A 51 -8.35 4.46 -5.02
C ILE A 51 -7.09 5.08 -5.59
N VAL A 52 -6.01 5.06 -4.81
CA VAL A 52 -4.70 5.50 -5.30
C VAL A 52 -3.92 4.25 -5.70
N ARG A 53 -3.65 4.11 -7.01
CA ARG A 53 -2.74 3.08 -7.52
C ARG A 53 -1.39 3.22 -6.83
N GLY A 54 -0.86 2.11 -6.31
CA GLY A 54 0.45 2.12 -5.68
C GLY A 54 1.54 2.57 -6.66
N ARG A 55 2.60 3.19 -6.11
CA ARG A 55 3.80 3.53 -6.88
C ARG A 55 4.50 2.25 -7.33
N ILE A 56 5.09 2.27 -8.53
CA ILE A 56 5.93 1.16 -9.01
C ILE A 56 7.15 1.04 -8.09
N ASN A 57 7.42 -0.17 -7.62
CA ASN A 57 8.61 -0.49 -6.86
C ASN A 57 9.78 -0.77 -7.83
N TRP A 58 10.49 0.29 -8.21
CA TRP A 58 11.59 0.20 -9.18
C TRP A 58 12.77 -0.66 -8.73
N ALA A 59 12.96 -0.87 -7.42
CA ALA A 59 13.97 -1.80 -6.93
C ALA A 59 13.60 -3.25 -7.25
N ARG A 60 12.30 -3.61 -7.16
CA ARG A 60 11.82 -4.93 -7.59
C ARG A 60 11.92 -5.10 -9.10
N VAL A 61 11.62 -4.05 -9.88
CA VAL A 61 11.81 -4.06 -11.34
C VAL A 61 13.27 -4.29 -11.70
N ALA A 62 14.21 -3.55 -11.10
CA ALA A 62 15.63 -3.72 -11.36
C ALA A 62 16.15 -5.14 -11.04
N LYS A 63 15.59 -5.79 -10.01
CA LYS A 63 15.91 -7.18 -9.67
C LYS A 63 15.37 -8.19 -10.70
N ALA A 64 14.19 -7.94 -11.26
CA ALA A 64 13.57 -8.81 -12.27
C ALA A 64 14.17 -8.61 -13.67
N TYR A 65 14.66 -7.41 -13.97
CA TYR A 65 15.28 -7.04 -15.24
C TYR A 65 16.74 -6.61 -15.00
N PRO A 66 17.66 -7.55 -14.74
CA PRO A 66 19.05 -7.21 -14.45
C PRO A 66 19.73 -6.55 -15.65
N ALA A 67 20.66 -5.63 -15.39
CA ALA A 67 21.35 -4.86 -16.43
C ALA A 67 22.15 -5.72 -17.42
N GLN A 68 22.58 -6.92 -17.00
CA GLN A 68 23.28 -7.88 -17.86
C GLN A 68 22.39 -8.40 -18.99
N ASP A 69 21.12 -8.66 -18.70
CA ASP A 69 20.16 -9.23 -19.66
C ASP A 69 19.34 -8.14 -20.37
N PHE A 70 19.17 -6.98 -19.72
CA PHE A 70 18.36 -5.87 -20.22
C PHE A 70 19.11 -4.52 -20.20
N PRO A 71 20.31 -4.41 -20.82
CA PRO A 71 21.12 -3.19 -20.77
C PRO A 71 20.40 -1.95 -21.32
N GLN A 72 19.46 -2.13 -22.25
CA GLN A 72 18.65 -1.06 -22.84
C GLN A 72 17.78 -0.30 -21.83
N LEU A 73 17.45 -0.91 -20.69
CA LEU A 73 16.64 -0.30 -19.63
C LEU A 73 17.45 0.60 -18.70
N TYR A 74 18.78 0.57 -18.80
CA TYR A 74 19.68 1.23 -17.86
C TYR A 74 20.37 2.46 -18.48
N LYS A 75 20.82 3.35 -17.61
CA LYS A 75 21.74 4.45 -17.96
C LYS A 75 23.18 3.96 -17.93
N GLN A 76 24.11 4.78 -18.42
CA GLN A 76 25.55 4.47 -18.42
C GLN A 76 26.09 4.15 -17.01
N GLU A 77 25.46 4.69 -15.96
CA GLU A 77 25.82 4.46 -14.55
C GLU A 77 25.17 3.19 -13.94
N LEU A 78 24.62 2.28 -14.76
CA LEU A 78 23.88 1.09 -14.31
C LEU A 78 22.69 1.38 -13.39
N ALA A 79 22.20 2.62 -13.37
CA ALA A 79 20.94 2.97 -12.75
C ALA A 79 19.77 2.72 -13.72
N LEU A 80 18.70 2.08 -13.24
CA LEU A 80 17.50 1.81 -14.04
C LEU A 80 16.88 3.14 -14.50
N ASP A 81 16.70 3.29 -15.81
CA ASP A 81 16.01 4.44 -16.40
C ASP A 81 14.50 4.19 -16.39
N GLN A 82 13.81 4.77 -15.41
CA GLN A 82 12.37 4.59 -15.22
C GLN A 82 11.57 4.94 -16.49
N LYS A 83 11.96 5.98 -17.23
CA LYS A 83 11.25 6.37 -18.46
C LYS A 83 11.40 5.32 -19.56
N LYS A 84 12.60 4.72 -19.68
CA LYS A 84 12.83 3.63 -20.63
C LYS A 84 12.09 2.37 -20.20
N ALA A 85 12.10 2.07 -18.90
CA ALA A 85 11.34 0.95 -18.35
C ALA A 85 9.84 1.11 -18.64
N GLU A 86 9.27 2.30 -18.45
CA GLU A 86 7.86 2.60 -18.80
C GLU A 86 7.58 2.50 -20.31
N ALA A 87 8.55 2.84 -21.16
CA ALA A 87 8.39 2.79 -22.61
C ALA A 87 8.57 1.36 -23.19
N LEU A 88 9.37 0.52 -22.54
CA LEU A 88 9.79 -0.78 -23.09
C LEU A 88 9.18 -1.99 -22.37
N ILE A 89 8.71 -1.83 -21.14
CA ILE A 89 8.01 -2.87 -20.39
C ILE A 89 6.51 -2.65 -20.55
N ALA A 90 5.76 -3.71 -20.85
CA ALA A 90 4.32 -3.63 -20.99
C ALA A 90 3.68 -3.08 -19.69
N PRO A 91 2.72 -2.13 -19.76
CA PRO A 91 2.09 -1.56 -18.57
C PRO A 91 1.51 -2.60 -17.61
N ALA A 92 0.92 -3.67 -18.15
CA ALA A 92 0.38 -4.78 -17.35
C ALA A 92 1.46 -5.52 -16.55
N GLN A 93 2.68 -5.65 -17.08
CA GLN A 93 3.81 -6.23 -16.34
C GLN A 93 4.32 -5.27 -15.27
N LEU A 94 4.33 -3.96 -15.53
CA LEU A 94 4.72 -2.95 -14.53
C LEU A 94 3.75 -2.90 -13.35
N ASP A 95 2.47 -3.18 -13.59
CA ASP A 95 1.44 -3.22 -12.54
C ASP A 95 1.73 -4.31 -11.49
N GLU A 96 2.39 -5.42 -11.86
CA GLU A 96 2.82 -6.47 -10.90
C GLU A 96 3.85 -5.98 -9.87
N TYR A 97 4.58 -4.92 -10.20
CA TYR A 97 5.59 -4.31 -9.34
C TYR A 97 5.07 -3.11 -8.55
N ARG A 98 3.79 -2.75 -8.69
CA ARG A 98 3.21 -1.66 -7.88
C ARG A 98 3.10 -2.10 -6.43
N ALA A 99 3.28 -1.13 -5.54
CA ALA A 99 2.84 -1.28 -4.16
C ALA A 99 1.32 -1.54 -4.12
N GLU A 100 0.84 -2.13 -3.03
CA GLU A 100 -0.59 -2.33 -2.85
C GLU A 100 -1.34 -1.00 -2.99
N PRO A 101 -2.47 -0.99 -3.73
CA PRO A 101 -3.29 0.21 -3.83
C PRO A 101 -3.79 0.58 -2.43
N SER A 102 -3.87 1.88 -2.18
CA SER A 102 -4.40 2.38 -0.91
C SER A 102 -5.76 3.05 -1.13
N VAL A 103 -6.68 2.78 -0.22
CA VAL A 103 -8.02 3.38 -0.22
C VAL A 103 -8.05 4.53 0.76
N SER A 104 -8.41 5.70 0.24
CA SER A 104 -8.67 6.91 1.01
C SER A 104 -10.16 7.20 0.98
N ILE A 105 -10.74 7.44 2.16
CA ILE A 105 -12.13 7.83 2.34
C ILE A 105 -12.11 9.21 2.98
N ARG A 106 -12.75 10.19 2.35
CA ARG A 106 -12.90 11.57 2.84
C ARG A 106 -14.38 11.89 3.00
#